data_AF-A0A2Z6R5E7-F1
#
_entry.id   AF-A0A2Z6R5E7-F1
#
_cell.length_a   1.000
_cell.length_b   1.000
_cell.length_c   1.000
_cell.angle_alpha   90.00
_cell.angle_beta   90.00
_cell.angle_gamma   90.00
#
_symmetry.space_group_name_H-M   'P 1'
#
loop_
_entity.id
_entity.type
_entity.pdbx_description
1 polymer ?
#
loop_
_entity_poly.entity_id
_entity_poly.type
_entity_poly.pdbx_seq_one_letter_code
_entity_poly.pdbx_strand_id
1 'polypeptide(L)'
;MENNSPPPPLRPYIAKKPEDKWRHRGVTYCRVFGKWECENCKKKWDSGYTWVAIKKYEQNLDASHFKNKKDRMYQKCEPCEAKNPNKHEAKLIYYKPLDRNVKLVRGTGHRRKLCGKCNKGVICDLKKRRW
;
A
#
# COMPACT_ATOMS: atom_id res chain seq x y z
N MET A 1 -11.23 -21.88 19.85
CA MET A 1 -10.55 -21.44 18.62
C MET A 1 -11.02 -20.02 18.32
N GLU A 2 -10.28 -19.02 18.80
CA GLU A 2 -10.63 -17.62 18.53
C GLU A 2 -10.37 -17.29 17.05
N ASN A 3 -11.45 -17.04 16.33
CA ASN A 3 -11.43 -16.52 14.96
C ASN A 3 -10.71 -15.17 14.96
N ASN A 4 -9.41 -15.18 14.69
CA ASN A 4 -8.57 -14.00 14.48
C ASN A 4 -8.83 -13.38 13.09
N SER A 5 -10.10 -13.30 12.69
CA SER A 5 -10.48 -12.61 11.46
C SER A 5 -10.32 -11.11 11.70
N PRO A 6 -9.56 -10.39 10.87
CA PRO A 6 -9.43 -8.94 11.01
C PRO A 6 -10.82 -8.29 10.94
N PRO A 7 -11.09 -7.28 11.78
CA PRO A 7 -12.38 -6.61 11.78
C PRO A 7 -12.69 -6.08 10.36
N PRO A 8 -13.95 -6.19 9.92
CA PRO A 8 -14.32 -5.78 8.57
C PRO A 8 -13.98 -4.30 8.37
N PRO A 9 -13.50 -3.92 7.17
CA PRO A 9 -13.18 -2.54 6.86
C PRO A 9 -14.40 -1.64 7.08
N LEU A 10 -14.19 -0.49 7.75
CA LEU A 10 -15.23 0.53 7.93
C LEU A 10 -15.73 1.01 6.56
N ARG A 11 -17.07 1.09 6.42
CA ARG A 11 -17.78 1.55 5.22
C ARG A 11 -18.64 2.77 5.55
N PRO A 12 -18.63 3.83 4.72
CA PRO A 12 -17.80 4.05 3.52
C PRO A 12 -16.31 4.21 3.86
N TYR A 13 -15.43 4.25 2.85
CA TYR A 13 -14.03 4.60 3.12
C TYR A 13 -13.94 6.04 3.62
N ILE A 14 -13.69 6.18 4.92
CA ILE A 14 -13.49 7.47 5.58
C ILE A 14 -12.01 7.83 5.47
N ALA A 15 -11.68 8.70 4.52
CA ALA A 15 -10.37 9.30 4.44
C ALA A 15 -10.13 10.16 5.68
N LYS A 16 -9.07 9.87 6.41
CA LYS A 16 -8.69 10.68 7.58
C LYS A 16 -7.95 11.94 7.16
N LYS A 17 -7.31 11.92 5.98
CA LYS A 17 -6.66 13.08 5.35
C LYS A 17 -7.04 13.16 3.87
N PRO A 18 -7.01 14.35 3.26
CA PRO A 18 -7.20 14.50 1.82
C PRO A 18 -6.24 13.61 1.02
N GLU A 19 -5.00 13.48 1.48
CA GLU A 19 -3.94 12.66 0.87
C GLU A 19 -4.18 11.15 0.94
N ASP A 20 -5.16 10.68 1.71
CA ASP A 20 -5.51 9.26 1.75
C ASP A 20 -6.50 8.88 0.64
N LYS A 21 -6.98 9.87 -0.12
CA LYS A 21 -7.74 9.73 -1.36
C LYS A 21 -6.93 10.30 -2.51
N TRP A 22 -6.83 9.55 -3.59
CA TRP A 22 -6.16 10.02 -4.81
C TRP A 22 -7.01 9.69 -6.02
N ARG A 23 -7.22 10.65 -6.91
CA ARG A 23 -7.97 10.45 -8.15
C ARG A 23 -7.00 10.43 -9.33
N HIS A 24 -7.07 9.39 -10.15
CA HIS A 24 -6.24 9.25 -11.34
C HIS A 24 -7.00 8.55 -12.45
N ARG A 25 -7.01 9.16 -13.65
CA ARG A 25 -7.71 8.66 -14.86
C ARG A 25 -9.16 8.23 -14.58
N GLY A 26 -9.90 9.05 -13.85
CA GLY A 26 -11.30 8.80 -13.52
C GLY A 26 -11.56 7.80 -12.40
N VAL A 27 -10.53 7.15 -11.85
CA VAL A 27 -10.64 6.20 -10.72
C VAL A 27 -10.18 6.88 -9.43
N THR A 28 -10.95 6.72 -8.36
CA THR A 28 -10.56 7.16 -7.01
C THR A 28 -9.98 5.99 -6.24
N TYR A 29 -8.79 6.19 -5.70
CA TYR A 29 -8.03 5.22 -4.91
C TYR A 29 -8.02 5.64 -3.45
N CYS A 30 -8.00 4.66 -2.56
CA CYS A 30 -7.75 4.83 -1.14
C CYS A 30 -6.41 4.23 -0.76
N ARG A 31 -5.82 4.80 0.28
CA ARG A 31 -4.58 4.33 0.87
C ARG A 31 -4.84 3.20 1.87
N VAL A 32 -4.12 2.10 1.72
CA VAL A 32 -4.22 0.90 2.56
C VAL A 32 -2.84 0.31 2.86
N PHE A 33 -2.75 -0.54 3.89
CA PHE A 33 -1.64 -1.47 4.05
C PHE A 33 -1.81 -2.60 3.03
N GLY A 34 -0.72 -3.08 2.45
CA GLY A 34 -0.78 -4.18 1.49
C GLY A 34 0.41 -5.10 1.58
N LYS A 35 0.18 -6.40 1.48
CA LYS A 35 1.22 -7.42 1.32
C LYS A 35 1.30 -7.84 -0.14
N TRP A 36 2.51 -7.90 -0.66
CA TRP A 36 2.78 -8.15 -2.07
C TRP A 36 3.61 -9.40 -2.23
N GLU A 37 3.44 -10.05 -3.38
CA GLU A 37 4.23 -11.19 -3.82
C GLU A 37 4.72 -10.93 -5.25
N CYS A 38 6.02 -11.06 -5.49
CA CYS A 38 6.57 -11.00 -6.84
C CYS A 38 6.07 -12.20 -7.65
N GLU A 39 5.59 -11.95 -8.86
CA GLU A 39 5.07 -13.03 -9.71
C GLU A 39 6.20 -13.90 -10.27
N ASN A 40 7.41 -13.36 -10.38
CA ASN A 40 8.60 -14.04 -10.88
C ASN A 40 9.33 -14.84 -9.79
N CYS A 41 9.89 -14.17 -8.77
CA CYS A 41 10.71 -14.84 -7.74
C CYS A 41 9.94 -15.27 -6.48
N LYS A 42 8.63 -15.02 -6.42
CA LYS A 42 7.75 -15.34 -5.27
C LYS A 42 8.13 -14.70 -3.94
N LYS A 43 9.11 -13.78 -3.92
CA LYS A 43 9.46 -12.99 -2.74
C LYS A 43 8.25 -12.19 -2.27
N LYS A 44 8.00 -12.22 -0.97
CA LYS A 44 6.91 -11.48 -0.32
C LYS A 44 7.44 -10.27 0.42
N TRP A 45 6.69 -9.19 0.45
CA TRP A 45 7.00 -8.01 1.27
C TRP A 45 5.74 -7.27 1.69
N ASP A 46 5.84 -6.61 2.84
CA ASP A 46 4.80 -5.72 3.33
C ASP A 46 5.06 -4.29 2.81
N SER A 47 4.00 -3.65 2.32
CA SER A 47 4.00 -2.25 1.94
C SER A 47 3.18 -1.45 2.94
N GLY A 48 3.84 -0.50 3.59
CA GLY A 48 3.19 0.47 4.47
C GLY A 48 2.18 1.36 3.76
N TYR A 49 2.35 1.52 2.44
CA TYR A 49 1.52 2.41 1.62
C TYR A 49 1.28 1.80 0.24
N THR A 50 0.04 1.42 -0.02
CA THR A 50 -0.42 1.10 -1.37
C THR A 50 -1.79 1.71 -1.66
N TRP A 51 -2.13 1.76 -2.95
CA TRP A 51 -3.36 2.33 -3.46
C TRP A 51 -4.23 1.25 -4.06
N VAL A 52 -5.49 1.21 -3.64
CA VAL A 52 -6.52 0.32 -4.18
C VAL A 52 -7.75 1.15 -4.56
N ALA A 53 -8.47 0.75 -5.60
CA ALA A 53 -9.66 1.46 -6.05
C ALA A 53 -10.73 1.42 -4.96
N ILE A 54 -11.24 2.59 -4.57
CA ILE A 54 -12.22 2.74 -3.49
C ILE A 54 -13.46 1.89 -3.73
N LYS A 55 -13.95 1.87 -4.98
CA LYS A 55 -15.10 1.05 -5.36
C LYS A 55 -14.92 -0.43 -5.02
N LYS A 56 -13.74 -1.00 -5.27
CA LYS A 56 -13.45 -2.41 -4.94
C LYS A 56 -13.20 -2.64 -3.46
N TYR A 57 -12.58 -1.68 -2.79
CA TYR A 57 -12.42 -1.70 -1.33
C TYR A 57 -13.79 -1.71 -0.62
N GLU A 58 -14.73 -0.85 -1.04
CA GLU A 58 -16.07 -0.75 -0.43
C GLU A 58 -16.96 -1.97 -0.72
N GLN A 59 -16.65 -2.72 -1.78
CA GLN A 59 -17.26 -4.03 -2.08
C GLN A 59 -16.75 -5.17 -1.19
N ASN A 60 -15.77 -4.93 -0.30
CA ASN A 60 -15.17 -5.92 0.60
C ASN A 60 -14.57 -7.13 -0.14
N LEU A 61 -14.05 -6.90 -1.35
CA LEU A 61 -13.39 -7.94 -2.13
C LEU A 61 -12.01 -8.24 -1.54
N ASP A 62 -11.59 -9.49 -1.53
CA ASP A 62 -10.23 -9.85 -1.14
C ASP A 62 -9.20 -9.44 -2.20
N ALA A 63 -7.91 -9.55 -1.87
CA ALA A 63 -6.82 -9.11 -2.72
C ALA A 63 -6.81 -9.77 -4.13
N SER A 64 -7.35 -10.98 -4.28
CA SER A 64 -7.40 -11.71 -5.56
C SER A 64 -8.26 -11.04 -6.62
N HIS A 65 -9.21 -10.18 -6.21
CA HIS A 65 -10.08 -9.43 -7.10
C HIS A 65 -9.42 -8.18 -7.68
N PHE A 66 -8.29 -7.75 -7.11
CA PHE A 66 -7.50 -6.65 -7.62
C PHE A 66 -6.53 -7.19 -8.64
N LYS A 67 -6.96 -7.41 -9.88
CA LYS A 67 -6.14 -8.03 -10.94
C LYS A 67 -5.47 -7.00 -11.86
N ASN A 68 -6.10 -5.83 -12.04
CA ASN A 68 -5.68 -4.88 -13.07
C ASN A 68 -5.02 -3.60 -12.53
N LYS A 69 -4.34 -2.87 -13.41
CA LYS A 69 -3.71 -1.54 -13.16
C LYS A 69 -4.70 -0.46 -12.69
N LYS A 70 -5.99 -0.65 -12.97
CA LYS A 70 -7.08 0.24 -12.52
C LYS A 70 -7.57 -0.11 -11.11
N ASP A 71 -7.35 -1.34 -10.65
CA ASP A 71 -7.83 -1.81 -9.36
C ASP A 71 -6.83 -1.50 -8.26
N ARG A 72 -5.53 -1.59 -8.57
CA ARG A 72 -4.44 -1.36 -7.63
C ARG A 72 -3.26 -0.72 -8.33
N MET A 73 -2.51 0.08 -7.58
CA MET A 73 -1.22 0.59 -8.06
C MET A 73 -0.15 -0.49 -7.92
N TYR A 74 0.55 -0.80 -9.01
CA TYR A 74 1.51 -1.90 -9.07
C TYR A 74 2.73 -1.61 -8.20
N GLN A 75 3.28 -2.66 -7.61
CA GLN A 75 4.60 -2.64 -6.98
C GLN A 75 5.57 -3.43 -7.87
N LYS A 76 6.83 -3.01 -7.83
CA LYS A 76 7.93 -3.69 -8.52
C LYS A 76 8.75 -4.47 -7.50
N CYS A 77 9.17 -5.66 -7.87
CA CYS A 77 10.15 -6.43 -7.11
C CYS A 77 11.55 -5.94 -7.46
N GLU A 78 12.17 -5.18 -6.56
CA GLU A 78 13.51 -4.58 -6.77
C GLU A 78 14.58 -5.61 -7.22
N PRO A 79 14.71 -6.80 -6.60
CA PRO A 79 15.66 -7.81 -7.08
C PRO A 79 15.39 -8.31 -8.51
N CYS A 80 14.11 -8.40 -8.90
CA CYS A 80 13.74 -8.84 -10.24
C CYS A 80 13.86 -7.72 -11.26
N GLU A 81 13.56 -6.48 -10.89
CA GLU A 81 13.72 -5.31 -11.75
C GLU A 81 15.19 -5.12 -12.13
N ALA A 82 16.11 -5.27 -11.16
CA ALA A 82 17.55 -5.18 -11.40
C ALA A 82 18.07 -6.26 -12.37
N LYS A 83 17.45 -7.45 -12.40
CA LYS A 83 17.84 -8.55 -13.30
C LYS A 83 17.15 -8.48 -14.66
N ASN A 84 15.88 -8.10 -14.67
CA ASN A 84 15.07 -8.02 -15.88
C ASN A 84 13.98 -6.95 -15.72
N PRO A 85 14.10 -5.81 -16.41
CA PRO A 85 13.16 -4.70 -16.31
C PRO A 85 11.76 -5.02 -16.88
N ASN A 86 11.54 -6.20 -17.48
CA ASN A 86 10.22 -6.63 -17.97
C ASN A 86 9.56 -7.71 -17.09
N LYS A 87 10.28 -8.32 -16.13
CA LYS A 87 9.77 -9.45 -15.32
C LYS A 87 9.88 -9.20 -13.81
N HIS A 88 9.26 -8.12 -13.36
CA HIS A 88 9.39 -7.62 -11.99
C HIS A 88 8.03 -7.29 -11.35
N GLU A 89 6.92 -7.61 -12.01
CA GLU A 89 5.58 -7.31 -11.50
C GLU A 89 5.26 -8.11 -10.23
N ALA A 90 4.38 -7.53 -9.42
CA ALA A 90 3.93 -8.07 -8.16
C ALA A 90 2.40 -8.07 -8.09
N LYS A 91 1.86 -9.10 -7.45
CA LYS A 91 0.45 -9.18 -7.11
C LYS A 91 0.24 -8.82 -5.64
N LEU A 92 -0.88 -8.14 -5.39
CA LEU A 92 -1.35 -7.89 -4.04
C LEU A 92 -1.97 -9.19 -3.53
N ILE A 93 -1.50 -9.68 -2.40
CA ILE A 93 -1.99 -10.93 -1.80
C ILE A 93 -2.81 -10.69 -0.54
N TYR A 94 -2.69 -9.52 0.09
CA TYR A 94 -3.48 -9.12 1.24
C TYR A 94 -3.51 -7.60 1.33
N TYR A 95 -4.59 -7.04 1.85
CA TYR A 95 -4.65 -5.63 2.23
C TYR A 95 -5.50 -5.44 3.47
N LYS A 96 -5.29 -4.32 4.15
CA LYS A 96 -6.15 -3.91 5.26
C LYS A 96 -6.21 -2.39 5.41
N PRO A 97 -7.26 -1.85 6.05
CA PRO A 97 -7.34 -0.43 6.35
C PRO A 97 -6.14 0.04 7.18
N LEU A 98 -5.85 1.33 7.14
CA LEU A 98 -4.85 1.91 8.02
C LEU A 98 -5.38 1.95 9.47
N ASP A 99 -5.00 0.94 10.27
CA ASP A 99 -5.26 0.82 11.71
C ASP A 99 -4.57 1.96 12.48
N ARG A 100 -5.30 3.06 12.67
CA ARG A 100 -4.87 4.27 13.39
C ARG A 100 -3.69 4.99 12.73
N ASN A 101 -3.64 6.29 13.02
CA ASN A 101 -2.65 7.24 12.54
C ASN A 101 -1.25 6.62 12.43
N VAL A 102 -0.63 6.69 11.26
CA VAL A 102 0.77 7.14 11.28
C VAL A 102 0.66 8.57 11.83
N LYS A 103 0.78 8.74 13.16
CA LYS A 103 0.75 10.06 13.80
C LYS A 103 1.75 10.90 13.03
N LEU A 104 1.27 11.95 12.38
CA LEU A 104 2.14 12.94 11.77
C LEU A 104 2.68 13.76 12.93
N VAL A 105 3.73 13.23 13.56
CA VAL A 105 4.47 13.98 14.58
C VAL A 105 5.13 15.11 13.82
N ARG A 106 4.80 16.37 14.17
CA ARG A 106 5.54 17.53 13.67
C ARG A 106 6.98 17.40 14.17
N GLY A 107 7.89 17.12 13.24
CA GLY A 107 9.30 16.82 13.45
C GLY A 107 9.89 16.09 12.23
N THR A 108 11.22 16.05 12.13
CA THR A 108 12.00 15.39 11.06
C THR A 108 11.59 13.90 10.93
N GLY A 109 11.12 13.48 9.76
CA GLY A 109 10.00 12.51 9.60
C GLY A 109 10.31 11.05 9.23
N HIS A 110 9.38 10.07 9.38
CA HIS A 110 9.39 8.53 9.27
C HIS A 110 10.00 7.53 10.34
N ARG A 111 9.21 6.71 11.05
CA ARG A 111 9.79 5.63 11.91
C ARG A 111 9.96 4.32 11.13
N ARG A 112 11.21 3.86 10.89
CA ARG A 112 11.58 2.75 9.95
C ARG A 112 11.06 1.35 10.33
N LYS A 113 10.80 1.09 11.61
CA LYS A 113 10.17 -0.16 12.10
C LYS A 113 8.67 -0.26 11.75
N LEU A 114 8.12 0.78 11.12
CA LEU A 114 6.74 0.86 10.61
C LEU A 114 6.71 1.06 9.08
N CYS A 115 7.85 0.90 8.39
CA CYS A 115 8.00 1.15 6.96
C CYS A 115 8.67 -0.03 6.26
N GLY A 116 7.88 -0.83 5.54
CA GLY A 116 8.39 -1.99 4.79
C GLY A 116 9.37 -1.66 3.67
N LYS A 117 9.47 -0.40 3.22
CA LYS A 117 10.43 0.02 2.19
C LYS A 117 11.85 0.31 2.71
N CYS A 118 12.02 0.55 4.01
CA CYS A 118 13.24 1.22 4.48
C CYS A 118 14.18 0.33 5.29
N ASN A 119 13.76 -0.84 5.82
CA ASN A 119 14.56 -1.92 6.41
C ASN A 119 15.86 -1.59 7.22
N LYS A 120 16.00 -0.41 7.83
CA LYS A 120 17.27 0.03 8.45
C LYS A 120 17.13 0.99 9.68
N GLY A 121 16.02 1.13 10.42
CA GLY A 121 15.88 2.13 11.55
C GLY A 121 15.53 3.68 11.41
N VAL A 122 15.96 4.49 10.41
CA VAL A 122 15.66 5.94 10.14
C VAL A 122 14.39 6.43 9.37
N ILE A 123 14.36 7.76 9.29
CA ILE A 123 13.27 8.70 9.09
C ILE A 123 13.38 9.28 7.64
N CYS A 124 12.28 9.25 6.86
CA CYS A 124 12.05 9.67 5.47
C CYS A 124 11.37 11.05 5.46
N ASP A 125 12.04 12.04 4.85
CA ASP A 125 11.66 13.45 4.87
C ASP A 125 10.96 13.88 3.56
N LEU A 126 10.03 14.84 3.69
CA LEU A 126 9.44 15.62 2.62
C LEU A 126 10.07 17.02 2.69
N LYS A 127 11.26 17.18 2.09
CA LYS A 127 11.85 18.46 1.62
C LYS A 127 13.15 18.12 0.88
N LYS A 128 13.29 18.41 -0.41
CA LYS A 128 13.34 19.77 -0.94
C LYS A 128 12.43 19.94 -2.17
N ARG A 129 11.42 20.81 -2.04
CA ARG A 129 11.11 21.74 -3.12
C ARG A 129 12.27 22.74 -3.16
N ARG A 130 13.07 22.71 -4.22
CA ARG A 130 13.87 23.85 -4.66
C ARG A 130 13.31 24.20 -6.05
N TRP A 131 12.99 25.48 -6.21
CA TRP A 131 12.50 26.09 -7.44
C TRP A 131 13.42 25.80 -8.61
#